data_AF-K5BAL7-F1
#
_entry.id   AF-K5BAL7-F1
#
_cell.length_a   1.000
_cell.length_b   1.000
_cell.length_c   1.000
_cell.angle_alpha   90.00
_cell.angle_beta   90.00
_cell.angle_gamma   90.00
#
_symmetry.space_group_name_H-M   'P 1'
#
loop_
_entity.id
_entity.type
_entity.pdbx_description
1 polymer ?
#
loop_
_entity_poly.entity_id
_entity_poly.type
_entity_poly.pdbx_seq_one_letter_code
_entity_poly.pdbx_strand_id
1 'polypeptide(L)'
;MLKATSCAITLDQVARTLTFDHRGRLRSKEQKKSPIVVPFDEIIAVESDFGVLTGWFRIRRRGHEPWKDGIATDPHGANCPCDPTEFAERVRAAVGLPLQTGTGGPVRSDQSGVGGAQPDEPGAGGKTRKKTLGGLFDIVTRF
;
A
#
# COMPACT_ATOMS: atom_id res chain seq x y z
N MET A 1 19.58 1.04 3.20
CA MET A 1 19.36 -0.12 2.32
C MET A 1 18.33 -1.02 2.96
N LEU A 2 17.41 -1.58 2.17
CA LEU A 2 16.41 -2.55 2.62
C LEU A 2 16.72 -3.92 1.99
N LYS A 3 16.80 -4.97 2.82
CA LYS A 3 17.04 -6.35 2.37
C LYS A 3 15.71 -7.09 2.34
N ALA A 4 15.16 -7.26 1.15
CA ALA A 4 13.98 -8.08 0.88
C ALA A 4 14.37 -9.53 0.56
N THR A 5 13.38 -10.43 0.57
CA THR A 5 13.61 -11.88 0.43
C THR A 5 14.34 -12.25 -0.87
N SER A 6 14.04 -11.56 -1.97
CA SER A 6 14.65 -11.78 -3.30
C SER A 6 15.13 -10.50 -3.96
N CYS A 7 15.30 -9.42 -3.19
CA CYS A 7 15.65 -8.12 -3.71
C CYS A 7 16.48 -7.32 -2.69
N ALA A 8 17.45 -6.57 -3.17
CA ALA A 8 18.15 -5.56 -2.38
C ALA A 8 17.75 -4.17 -2.91
N ILE A 9 17.24 -3.32 -2.01
CA ILE A 9 16.81 -1.97 -2.37
C ILE A 9 17.76 -0.94 -1.74
N THR A 10 18.40 -0.16 -2.60
CA THR A 10 19.41 0.83 -2.21
C THR A 10 18.91 2.23 -2.54
N LEU A 11 18.86 3.08 -1.50
CA LEU A 11 18.61 4.51 -1.62
C LEU A 11 19.97 5.21 -1.72
N ASP A 12 20.25 5.84 -2.87
CA ASP A 12 21.43 6.67 -3.09
C ASP A 12 21.02 8.14 -3.21
N GLN A 13 21.30 8.91 -2.16
CA GLN A 13 20.93 10.32 -2.11
C GLN A 13 21.88 11.21 -2.94
N VAL A 14 23.12 10.77 -3.17
CA VAL A 14 24.12 11.53 -3.94
C VAL A 14 23.79 11.41 -5.42
N ALA A 15 23.57 10.18 -5.90
CA ALA A 15 23.15 9.93 -7.27
C ALA A 15 21.67 10.25 -7.53
N ARG A 16 20.88 10.50 -6.48
CA ARG A 16 19.42 10.72 -6.51
C ARG A 16 18.67 9.57 -7.19
N THR A 17 19.00 8.34 -6.81
CA THR A 17 18.38 7.13 -7.37
C THR A 17 17.94 6.13 -6.30
N LEU A 18 16.91 5.36 -6.63
CA LEU A 18 16.48 4.17 -5.89
C LEU A 18 16.72 2.94 -6.78
N THR A 19 17.55 2.02 -6.30
CA THR A 19 17.96 0.84 -7.07
C THR A 19 17.34 -0.43 -6.52
N PHE A 20 16.75 -1.25 -7.39
CA PHE A 20 16.21 -2.58 -7.11
C PHE A 20 17.09 -3.67 -7.75
N ASP A 21 17.85 -4.37 -6.92
CA ASP A 21 18.68 -5.51 -7.31
C ASP A 21 17.92 -6.82 -7.03
N HIS A 22 17.15 -7.29 -8.01
CA HIS A 22 16.37 -8.52 -7.94
C HIS A 22 17.24 -9.75 -8.19
N ARG A 23 17.15 -10.73 -7.30
CA ARG A 23 17.95 -11.96 -7.28
C ARG A 23 17.05 -13.20 -7.37
N GLY A 24 17.68 -14.34 -7.61
CA GLY A 24 16.99 -15.63 -7.67
C GLY A 24 16.45 -16.02 -9.05
N ARG A 25 15.87 -17.22 -9.12
CA ARG A 25 15.47 -17.87 -10.37
C ARG A 25 14.07 -17.46 -10.85
N LEU A 26 13.15 -17.17 -9.92
CA LEU A 26 11.76 -16.80 -10.20
C LEU A 26 11.63 -15.27 -10.24
N ARG A 27 11.88 -14.69 -11.42
CA ARG A 27 11.79 -13.24 -11.70
C ARG A 27 10.90 -12.99 -12.91
N SER A 28 10.10 -11.92 -12.86
CA SER A 28 9.38 -11.43 -14.04
C SER A 28 10.35 -11.04 -15.16
N LYS A 29 9.86 -10.90 -16.39
CA LYS A 29 10.72 -10.51 -17.54
C LYS A 29 11.46 -9.19 -17.28
N GLU A 30 10.85 -8.27 -16.54
CA GLU A 30 11.44 -6.98 -16.24
C GLU A 30 12.39 -7.05 -15.05
N GLN A 31 12.07 -7.80 -13.99
CA GLN A 31 12.99 -8.05 -12.87
C GLN A 31 14.29 -8.74 -13.31
N LYS A 32 14.29 -9.46 -14.45
CA LYS A 32 15.53 -10.02 -15.05
C LYS A 32 16.49 -8.96 -15.58
N LYS A 33 16.04 -7.72 -15.80
CA LYS A 33 16.88 -6.59 -16.21
C LYS A 33 17.61 -5.94 -15.03
N SER A 34 17.52 -6.52 -13.82
CA SER A 34 18.19 -5.96 -12.64
C SER A 34 19.70 -5.79 -12.82
N PRO A 35 20.29 -4.72 -12.23
CA PRO A 35 19.64 -3.76 -11.34
C PRO A 35 18.71 -2.78 -12.08
N ILE A 36 17.53 -2.52 -11.49
CA ILE A 36 16.59 -1.51 -12.00
C ILE A 36 16.85 -0.23 -11.21
N VAL A 37 17.34 0.80 -11.90
CA VAL A 37 17.67 2.09 -11.31
C VAL A 37 16.55 3.06 -11.63
N VAL A 38 15.96 3.67 -10.59
CA VAL A 38 14.86 4.62 -10.73
C VAL A 38 15.31 6.00 -10.22
N PRO A 39 15.37 7.02 -11.09
CA PRO A 39 15.60 8.41 -10.70
C PRO A 39 14.51 8.93 -9.75
N PHE A 40 14.88 9.78 -8.79
CA PHE A 40 13.94 10.32 -7.80
C PHE A 40 12.78 11.12 -8.42
N ASP A 41 13.02 11.84 -9.51
CA ASP A 41 12.04 12.66 -10.22
C ASP A 41 10.92 11.85 -10.90
N GLU A 42 11.16 10.56 -11.12
CA GLU A 42 10.16 9.64 -11.63
C GLU A 42 9.24 9.09 -10.54
N ILE A 43 9.65 9.14 -9.27
CA ILE A 43 8.91 8.53 -8.16
C ILE A 43 7.76 9.45 -7.74
N ILE A 44 6.52 8.98 -7.90
CA ILE A 44 5.31 9.75 -7.57
C ILE A 44 4.62 9.26 -6.30
N ALA A 45 4.88 8.02 -5.90
CA ALA A 45 4.41 7.48 -4.64
C ALA A 45 5.41 6.45 -4.12
N VAL A 46 5.52 6.40 -2.81
CA VAL A 46 6.15 5.32 -2.06
C VAL A 46 5.03 4.65 -1.28
N GLU A 47 5.03 3.34 -1.19
CA GLU A 47 4.04 2.58 -0.45
C GLU A 47 4.72 1.44 0.27
N SER A 48 4.28 1.18 1.49
CA SER A 48 4.79 0.10 2.32
C SER A 48 3.69 -0.36 3.25
N ASP A 49 3.78 -1.61 3.65
CA ASP A 49 2.94 -2.19 4.69
C ASP A 49 3.71 -3.29 5.40
N PHE A 50 3.34 -3.55 6.65
CA PHE A 50 3.90 -4.62 7.45
C PHE A 50 2.78 -5.36 8.17
N GLY A 51 2.46 -6.54 7.65
CA GLY A 51 1.49 -7.45 8.28
C GLY A 51 2.12 -8.27 9.40
N VAL A 52 1.34 -9.20 9.95
CA VAL A 52 1.74 -10.04 11.11
C VAL A 52 2.99 -10.88 10.83
N LEU A 53 3.23 -11.28 9.58
CA LEU A 53 4.32 -12.21 9.21
C LEU A 53 5.29 -11.66 8.16
N THR A 54 4.83 -10.76 7.29
CA THR A 54 5.63 -10.24 6.17
C THR A 54 5.23 -8.82 5.85
N GLY A 55 6.21 -8.01 5.45
CA GLY A 55 5.98 -6.70 4.87
C GLY A 55 6.13 -6.67 3.37
N TRP A 56 5.82 -5.53 2.80
CA TRP A 56 6.14 -5.21 1.42
C TRP A 56 6.46 -3.73 1.26
N PHE A 57 7.24 -3.45 0.24
CA PHE A 57 7.62 -2.10 -0.18
C PHE A 57 7.43 -1.99 -1.69
N ARG A 58 6.89 -0.87 -2.17
CA ARG A 58 6.87 -0.52 -3.60
C ARG A 58 6.96 0.97 -3.84
N ILE A 59 7.29 1.35 -5.06
CA ILE A 59 7.10 2.71 -5.57
C ILE A 59 6.16 2.72 -6.76
N ARG A 60 5.54 3.88 -7.02
CA ARG A 60 4.91 4.18 -8.31
C ARG A 60 5.77 5.18 -9.06
N ARG A 61 5.87 4.96 -10.38
CA ARG A 61 6.60 5.85 -11.30
C ARG A 61 5.63 6.65 -12.17
N ARG A 62 6.05 7.85 -12.54
CA ARG A 62 5.31 8.70 -13.49
C ARG A 62 5.20 7.99 -14.84
N GLY A 63 4.00 7.98 -15.42
CA GLY A 63 3.77 7.37 -16.73
C GLY A 63 3.80 5.84 -16.75
N HIS A 64 3.89 5.18 -15.60
CA HIS A 64 3.78 3.74 -15.47
C HIS A 64 2.43 3.36 -14.83
N GLU A 65 1.73 2.39 -15.42
CA GLU A 65 0.55 1.82 -14.78
C GLU A 65 0.90 1.12 -13.47
N PRO A 66 0.02 1.16 -12.46
CA PRO A 66 0.18 0.35 -11.26
C PRO A 66 0.21 -1.15 -11.63
N TRP A 67 1.17 -1.88 -11.06
CA TRP A 67 1.36 -3.30 -11.35
C TRP A 67 0.17 -4.14 -10.86
N LYS A 68 -0.31 -5.05 -11.71
CA LYS A 68 -1.56 -5.81 -11.47
C LYS A 68 -1.32 -7.18 -10.82
N ASP A 69 -0.15 -7.78 -11.04
CA ASP A 69 0.17 -9.16 -10.64
C ASP A 69 0.76 -9.30 -9.21
N GLY A 70 0.61 -8.25 -8.38
CA GLY A 70 1.07 -8.21 -7.00
C GLY A 70 2.56 -7.84 -6.83
N ILE A 71 2.96 -7.62 -5.58
CA ILE A 71 4.29 -7.10 -5.22
C ILE A 71 5.43 -8.02 -5.66
N ALA A 72 5.24 -9.34 -5.58
CA ALA A 72 6.31 -10.31 -5.86
C ALA A 72 6.85 -10.23 -7.30
N THR A 73 6.00 -9.83 -8.24
CA THR A 73 6.32 -9.75 -9.67
C THR A 73 6.55 -8.32 -10.16
N ASP A 74 6.29 -7.33 -9.29
CA ASP A 74 6.50 -5.92 -9.56
C ASP A 74 8.00 -5.60 -9.65
N PRO A 75 8.50 -5.04 -10.77
CA PRO A 75 9.90 -4.61 -10.89
C PRO A 75 10.30 -3.51 -9.89
N HIS A 76 9.35 -2.76 -9.36
CA HIS A 76 9.57 -1.67 -8.40
C HIS A 76 8.99 -1.98 -7.01
N GLY A 77 8.70 -3.26 -6.76
CA GLY A 77 8.21 -3.77 -5.48
C GLY A 77 9.07 -4.91 -4.94
N ALA A 78 8.98 -5.15 -3.63
CA ALA A 78 9.60 -6.30 -2.99
C ALA A 78 8.85 -6.72 -1.72
N ASN A 79 8.82 -8.03 -1.46
CA ASN A 79 8.37 -8.60 -0.19
C ASN A 79 9.52 -8.56 0.81
N CYS A 80 9.25 -8.05 2.01
CA CYS A 80 10.22 -7.80 3.05
C CYS A 80 10.01 -8.78 4.22
N PRO A 81 11.07 -9.43 4.71
CA PRO A 81 11.00 -10.24 5.93
C PRO A 81 10.95 -9.39 7.21
N CYS A 82 11.16 -8.07 7.10
CA CYS A 82 11.12 -7.10 8.17
C CYS A 82 10.22 -5.91 7.79
N ASP A 83 9.87 -5.09 8.78
CA ASP A 83 9.09 -3.87 8.57
C ASP A 83 9.86 -2.87 7.67
N PRO A 84 9.33 -2.50 6.49
CA PRO A 84 9.97 -1.56 5.59
C PRO A 84 9.59 -0.10 5.83
N THR A 85 8.78 0.22 6.86
CA THR A 85 8.18 1.55 7.08
C THR A 85 9.24 2.66 7.20
N GLU A 86 10.23 2.51 8.08
CA GLU A 86 11.30 3.51 8.26
C GLU A 86 12.11 3.72 6.97
N PHE A 87 12.32 2.65 6.20
CA PHE A 87 12.97 2.77 4.89
C PHE A 87 12.09 3.55 3.91
N ALA A 88 10.79 3.27 3.87
CA ALA A 88 9.84 3.99 3.02
C ALA A 88 9.76 5.48 3.35
N GLU A 89 9.75 5.84 4.63
CA GLU A 89 9.78 7.23 5.08
C GLU A 89 11.05 7.95 4.62
N ARG A 90 12.23 7.31 4.74
CA ARG A 90 13.47 7.88 4.20
C ARG A 90 13.44 8.08 2.70
N VAL A 91 12.85 7.14 1.95
CA VAL A 91 12.67 7.32 0.50
C VAL A 91 11.75 8.50 0.22
N ARG A 92 10.58 8.60 0.89
CA ARG A 92 9.65 9.75 0.74
C ARG A 92 10.34 11.08 1.00
N ALA A 93 11.07 11.18 2.10
CA ALA A 93 11.80 12.37 2.46
C ALA A 93 12.85 12.74 1.39
N ALA A 94 13.59 11.75 0.88
CA ALA A 94 14.61 11.96 -0.16
C ALA A 94 14.01 12.42 -1.50
N VAL A 95 12.82 11.94 -1.87
CA VAL A 95 12.14 12.32 -3.11
C VAL A 95 11.24 13.57 -2.96
N GLY A 96 11.12 14.12 -1.75
CA GLY A 96 10.28 15.30 -1.48
C GLY A 96 8.78 15.00 -1.46
N LEU A 97 8.37 13.75 -1.21
CA LEU A 97 6.97 13.38 -1.03
C LEU A 97 6.54 13.61 0.42
N PRO A 98 5.26 13.97 0.66
CA PRO A 98 4.75 14.11 2.01
C PRO A 98 4.91 12.82 2.81
N LEU A 99 5.32 12.96 4.07
CA LEU A 99 5.35 11.84 5.01
C LEU A 99 3.93 11.31 5.17
N GLN A 100 3.77 9.99 5.17
CA GLN A 100 2.52 9.38 5.60
C GLN A 100 2.46 9.45 7.13
N THR A 101 2.05 10.60 7.66
CA THR A 101 1.66 10.72 9.06
C THR A 101 0.31 10.03 9.23
N GLY A 102 0.35 8.72 9.54
CA GLY A 102 -0.87 7.92 9.60
C GLY A 102 -0.66 6.51 10.10
N THR A 103 -0.17 6.34 11.34
CA THR A 103 -0.48 5.13 12.12
C THR A 103 -1.93 5.24 12.57
N GLY A 104 -2.85 4.82 11.72
CA GLY A 104 -4.28 5.11 11.87
C GLY A 104 -5.21 3.97 11.47
N GLY A 105 -4.92 2.73 11.89
CA GLY A 105 -5.91 1.64 11.92
C GLY A 105 -6.55 1.24 10.58
N PRO A 106 -7.45 0.25 10.58
CA PRO A 106 -8.13 -0.19 9.37
C PRO A 106 -9.01 0.95 8.84
N VAL A 107 -8.78 1.35 7.59
CA VAL A 107 -9.69 2.20 6.83
C VAL A 107 -11.01 1.44 6.70
N ARG A 108 -11.95 1.72 7.61
CA ARG A 108 -13.37 1.51 7.35
C ARG A 108 -13.74 2.49 6.26
N SER A 109 -14.09 1.97 5.09
CA SER A 109 -14.82 2.69 4.07
C SER A 109 -16.17 3.13 4.65
N ASP A 110 -16.23 4.32 5.22
CA ASP A 110 -17.49 4.99 5.47
C ASP A 110 -17.82 5.82 4.23
N GLN A 111 -18.70 5.25 3.41
CA GLN A 111 -19.37 5.99 2.35
C GLN A 111 -20.21 7.11 2.96
N SER A 112 -20.24 8.22 2.22
CA SER A 112 -21.31 9.22 2.16
C SER A 112 -21.04 10.51 2.93
N GLY A 113 -20.42 11.46 2.23
CA GLY A 113 -20.77 12.86 2.41
C GLY A 113 -22.18 13.13 1.86
N VAL A 114 -22.92 14.00 2.55
CA VAL A 114 -23.56 15.22 2.02
C VAL A 114 -24.17 15.95 3.21
N GLY A 115 -23.71 17.18 3.44
CA GLY A 115 -24.39 18.16 4.29
C GLY A 115 -25.36 19.01 3.49
N GLY A 116 -26.38 19.57 4.15
CA GLY A 116 -27.26 20.60 3.60
C GLY A 116 -28.68 20.54 4.16
N ALA A 117 -29.20 21.66 4.69
CA ALA A 117 -30.28 21.75 5.67
C ALA A 117 -31.70 22.01 5.10
N GLN A 118 -32.71 21.34 5.72
CA GLN A 118 -34.06 21.79 6.18
C GLN A 118 -35.13 22.38 5.21
N PRO A 119 -36.43 22.50 5.60
CA PRO A 119 -37.52 21.49 5.56
C PRO A 119 -38.76 21.92 4.73
N ASP A 120 -39.69 20.99 4.46
CA ASP A 120 -41.16 21.16 4.66
C ASP A 120 -41.90 19.83 4.42
N GLU A 121 -42.89 19.53 5.27
CA GLU A 121 -43.74 18.31 5.35
C GLU A 121 -44.91 18.32 4.31
N PRO A 122 -45.84 17.33 4.25
CA PRO A 122 -45.94 16.00 4.90
C PRO A 122 -46.29 14.84 3.94
N GLY A 123 -46.17 13.58 4.40
CA GLY A 123 -47.07 12.52 3.92
C GLY A 123 -46.54 11.08 3.81
N ALA A 124 -46.99 10.26 4.77
CA ALA A 124 -47.33 8.84 4.65
C ALA A 124 -46.23 7.73 4.66
N GLY A 125 -46.23 6.99 5.77
CA GLY A 125 -45.83 5.57 5.87
C GLY A 125 -44.36 5.34 6.23
N GLY A 126 -43.96 4.56 7.22
CA GLY A 126 -44.64 3.69 8.16
C GLY A 126 -43.57 2.85 8.86
N LYS A 127 -43.74 2.64 10.18
CA LYS A 127 -43.14 1.59 11.03
C LYS A 127 -41.68 1.75 11.49
N THR A 128 -41.54 2.39 12.66
CA THR A 128 -40.47 2.19 13.64
C THR A 128 -40.58 0.82 14.31
N ARG A 129 -39.43 0.15 14.55
CA ARG A 129 -39.07 -0.84 15.61
C ARG A 129 -37.96 -1.74 15.02
N LYS A 130 -36.88 -2.16 15.69
CA LYS A 130 -36.41 -2.16 17.08
C LYS A 130 -34.90 -2.44 17.03
N LYS A 131 -34.16 -1.92 18.02
CA LYS A 131 -32.83 -2.40 18.40
C LYS A 131 -32.90 -3.87 18.81
N THR A 132 -31.93 -4.68 18.40
CA THR A 132 -31.51 -5.85 19.17
C THR A 132 -29.99 -6.04 19.07
N LEU A 133 -29.39 -6.13 20.25
CA LEU A 133 -28.02 -6.47 20.59
C LEU A 133 -27.82 -8.00 20.55
N GLY A 134 -26.57 -8.46 20.43
CA GLY A 134 -26.14 -9.84 20.73
C GLY A 134 -25.76 -10.61 19.47
N GLY A 135 -24.48 -10.89 19.24
CA GLY A 135 -23.84 -12.15 19.66
C GLY A 135 -24.11 -13.20 18.56
N LEU A 136 -23.14 -13.84 17.92
CA LEU A 136 -22.15 -14.74 18.49
C LEU A 136 -21.27 -15.21 17.30
N PHE A 137 -20.01 -15.54 17.57
CA PHE A 137 -19.18 -16.44 16.78
C PHE A 137 -19.96 -17.70 16.38
N ASP A 138 -19.92 -18.10 15.10
CA ASP A 138 -19.66 -19.48 14.65
C ASP A 138 -19.70 -19.54 13.11
N ILE A 139 -18.57 -19.79 12.43
CA ILE A 139 -18.57 -20.51 11.14
C ILE A 139 -17.31 -21.38 11.09
N VAL A 140 -17.47 -22.61 11.57
CA VAL A 140 -16.63 -23.77 11.23
C VAL A 140 -17.31 -24.53 10.09
N THR A 141 -16.58 -24.65 8.98
CA THR A 141 -16.51 -25.79 8.02
C THR A 141 -17.79 -26.29 7.31
N ARG A 142 -17.75 -26.29 5.97
CA ARG A 142 -17.92 -27.48 5.10
C ARG A 142 -17.82 -27.11 3.61
N PHE A 143 -16.81 -27.62 2.92
CA PHE A 143 -16.93 -28.57 1.81
C PHE A 143 -15.58 -29.28 1.63
#